data_AF-A0ABD2N027-F1
#
_entry.id   AF-A0ABD2N027-F1
#
_cell.length_a   1.000
_cell.length_b   1.000
_cell.length_c   1.000
_cell.angle_alpha   90.00
_cell.angle_beta   90.00
_cell.angle_gamma   90.00
#
_symmetry.space_group_name_H-M   'P 1'
#
loop_
_entity.id
_entity.type
_entity.pdbx_description
1 polymer ?
#
loop_
_entity_poly.entity_id
_entity_poly.type
_entity_poly.pdbx_seq_one_letter_code
_entity_poly.pdbx_strand_id
1 'polypeptide(L)'
;MEQELSPMANRLVTGLREKVWKNDRFYFTDVFASNDRRRARELAAELVRRTKFYPGEFILVSLHGDHVHTVHDCPYSNRSCRCAFKKFQAAEEDIRRLLRRPRRIQTFTNRDWEDCVKYYSTEGRTIAHCILGRADQGFRYEIADFSNSGVSSDDELETQRCLEDSHDPCSTSVFGEGGNISTSARHIVPRKRRHIEVPVGRLGITGQITELLNRVAVCPLSEIVFLPEYLTNPVIACKRLDAKEVKDALDLRGAVVNTWTLKNFQDFYERDDVIKVWSARSLDLVPLTYFSYDESMYICNELLEYQLGDNVLDFKRMLINILESNIPKLNCMCIVSPPSAGKNFFFDGVRDYLLNVGQMCNPNRSNHFAYQDCYNKRIIIWNEPNYESSELENLKMLFAGDNLSANVKNKPQANVKRTPVIILSNNEPAFVRHHAFRDRIVTYYWKSAPYLKEYNKKPLPLACINCLKKNLNFFWDPL
;
A
#
# COMPACT_ATOMS: atom_id res chain seq x y z
N MET A 1 19.85 -34.04 21.50
CA MET A 1 21.00 -34.68 20.83
C MET A 1 21.37 -33.81 19.66
N GLU A 2 22.47 -33.07 19.80
CA GLU A 2 23.18 -32.48 18.66
C GLU A 2 23.57 -33.64 17.76
N GLN A 3 22.81 -33.87 16.69
CA GLN A 3 23.30 -34.67 15.58
C GLN A 3 24.61 -34.04 15.14
N GLU A 4 25.69 -34.80 15.26
CA GLU A 4 27.04 -34.40 14.90
C GLU A 4 27.00 -33.75 13.51
N LEU A 5 27.04 -32.42 13.48
CA LEU A 5 27.39 -31.68 12.29
C LEU A 5 28.70 -32.32 11.80
N SER A 6 28.68 -32.84 10.58
CA SER A 6 29.84 -33.51 9.97
C SER A 6 31.14 -32.79 10.33
N PRO A 7 32.27 -33.48 10.59
CA PRO A 7 33.55 -32.85 10.95
C PRO A 7 33.94 -31.67 10.02
N MET A 8 33.45 -31.66 8.78
CA MET A 8 33.63 -30.59 7.81
C MET A 8 32.74 -29.36 8.05
N ALA A 9 31.48 -29.56 8.46
CA ALA A 9 30.57 -28.47 8.84
C ALA A 9 31.10 -27.73 10.09
N ASN A 10 31.63 -28.46 11.06
CA ASN A 10 32.28 -27.87 12.24
C ASN A 10 33.52 -27.05 11.85
N ARG A 11 34.35 -27.53 10.92
CA ARG A 11 35.50 -26.77 10.39
C ARG A 11 35.08 -25.48 9.67
N LEU A 12 34.00 -25.54 8.89
CA LEU A 12 33.46 -24.36 8.19
C LEU A 12 32.93 -23.32 9.18
N VAL A 13 32.19 -23.75 10.20
CA VAL A 13 31.70 -22.88 11.28
C VAL A 13 32.86 -22.23 12.01
N THR A 14 33.89 -23.00 12.39
CA THR A 14 35.10 -22.46 13.04
C THR A 14 35.79 -21.42 12.16
N GLY A 15 35.98 -21.70 10.87
CA GLY A 15 36.57 -20.73 9.94
C GLY A 15 35.75 -19.45 9.79
N LEU A 16 34.42 -19.54 9.76
CA LEU A 16 33.52 -18.38 9.67
C LEU A 16 33.53 -17.53 10.94
N ARG A 17 33.73 -18.16 12.11
CA ARG A 17 33.83 -17.51 13.44
C ARG A 17 35.13 -16.76 13.62
N GLU A 18 36.25 -17.35 13.19
CA GLU A 18 37.59 -16.77 13.38
C GLU A 18 37.86 -15.62 12.39
N LYS A 19 37.02 -15.47 11.36
CA LYS A 19 37.22 -14.47 10.30
C LYS A 19 36.76 -13.07 10.72
N VAL A 20 37.66 -12.10 10.55
CA VAL A 20 37.34 -10.67 10.71
C VAL A 20 36.74 -10.14 9.40
N TRP A 21 35.45 -9.80 9.43
CA TRP A 21 34.70 -9.30 8.28
C TRP A 21 34.81 -7.77 8.11
N LYS A 22 34.88 -7.29 6.86
CA LYS A 22 34.90 -5.85 6.53
C LYS A 22 33.51 -5.20 6.64
N ASN A 23 33.47 -3.90 6.98
CA ASN A 23 32.25 -3.13 7.33
C ASN A 23 31.23 -2.93 6.19
N ASP A 24 31.54 -3.34 4.96
CA ASP A 24 30.81 -2.97 3.74
C ASP A 24 30.07 -4.12 3.04
N ARG A 25 30.17 -5.36 3.56
CA ARG A 25 29.59 -6.55 2.89
C ARG A 25 28.35 -7.12 3.58
N PHE A 26 27.47 -7.68 2.75
CA PHE A 26 26.17 -8.24 3.13
C PHE A 26 26.14 -9.74 2.92
N TYR A 27 25.46 -10.46 3.82
CA TYR A 27 25.15 -11.86 3.67
C TYR A 27 24.04 -11.99 2.64
N PHE A 28 24.36 -12.55 1.48
CA PHE A 28 23.44 -12.60 0.35
C PHE A 28 23.16 -14.05 -0.04
N THR A 29 21.88 -14.41 -0.13
CA THR A 29 21.46 -15.76 -0.54
C THR A 29 20.66 -15.67 -1.84
N ASP A 30 20.89 -16.60 -2.76
CA ASP A 30 20.07 -16.75 -3.97
C ASP A 30 19.65 -18.22 -4.09
N VAL A 31 18.44 -18.46 -4.60
CA VAL A 31 17.95 -19.81 -4.91
C VAL A 31 17.65 -19.89 -6.39
N PHE A 32 18.22 -20.89 -7.06
CA PHE A 32 18.01 -21.16 -8.46
C PHE A 32 17.13 -22.40 -8.60
N ALA A 33 15.86 -22.21 -8.93
CA ALA A 33 14.92 -23.30 -9.08
C ALA A 33 14.98 -23.87 -10.49
N SER A 34 15.44 -25.11 -10.62
CA SER A 34 15.37 -25.86 -11.87
C SER A 34 14.14 -26.77 -11.84
N ASN A 35 13.52 -27.04 -13.00
CA ASN A 35 12.40 -27.97 -13.08
C ASN A 35 12.86 -29.45 -13.12
N ASP A 36 14.16 -29.71 -13.03
CA ASP A 36 14.79 -31.03 -13.18
C ASP A 36 16.09 -31.11 -12.35
N ARG A 37 16.28 -32.23 -11.65
CA ARG A 37 17.49 -32.55 -10.87
C ARG A 37 18.75 -32.53 -11.73
N ARG A 38 18.67 -32.92 -13.00
CA ARG A 38 19.82 -32.89 -13.91
C ARG A 38 20.25 -31.46 -14.22
N ARG A 39 19.29 -30.59 -14.54
CA ARG A 39 19.52 -29.15 -14.77
C ARG A 39 20.08 -28.47 -13.53
N ALA A 40 19.59 -28.81 -12.34
CA ALA A 40 20.13 -28.29 -11.08
C ALA A 40 21.61 -28.65 -10.87
N ARG A 41 22.02 -29.89 -11.19
CA ARG A 41 23.44 -30.31 -11.13
C ARG A 41 24.30 -29.58 -12.15
N GLU A 42 23.84 -29.44 -13.39
CA GLU A 42 24.56 -28.70 -14.45
C GLU A 42 24.72 -27.23 -14.06
N LEU A 43 23.69 -26.62 -13.49
CA LEU A 43 23.71 -25.24 -13.00
C LEU A 43 24.66 -25.08 -11.80
N ALA A 44 24.63 -26.00 -10.84
CA ALA A 44 25.57 -26.01 -9.72
C ALA A 44 27.02 -26.11 -10.22
N ALA A 45 27.32 -27.01 -11.16
CA ALA A 45 28.65 -27.16 -11.74
C ALA A 45 29.13 -25.90 -12.48
N GLU A 46 28.24 -25.20 -13.19
CA GLU A 46 28.55 -23.91 -13.83
C GLU A 46 28.79 -22.80 -12.80
N LEU A 47 27.96 -22.72 -11.75
CA LEU A 47 28.15 -21.77 -10.65
C LEU A 47 29.49 -21.98 -9.95
N VAL A 48 29.85 -23.24 -9.66
CA VAL A 48 31.16 -23.62 -9.10
C VAL A 48 32.30 -23.20 -10.03
N ARG A 49 32.22 -23.49 -11.33
CA ARG A 49 33.27 -23.06 -12.30
C ARG A 49 33.44 -21.56 -12.36
N ARG A 50 32.40 -20.78 -12.03
CA ARG A 50 32.41 -19.31 -12.06
C ARG A 50 32.77 -18.66 -10.73
N THR A 51 32.84 -19.40 -9.62
CA THR A 51 33.30 -18.85 -8.32
C THR A 51 34.74 -18.33 -8.40
N LYS A 52 35.55 -18.81 -9.35
CA LYS A 52 36.89 -18.25 -9.63
C LYS A 52 36.89 -16.75 -9.97
N PHE A 53 35.77 -16.23 -10.49
CA PHE A 53 35.60 -14.81 -10.81
C PHE A 53 34.97 -14.01 -9.66
N TYR A 54 34.77 -14.64 -8.50
CA TYR A 54 34.18 -14.00 -7.35
C TYR A 54 35.25 -13.24 -6.55
N PRO A 55 35.14 -11.90 -6.41
CA PRO A 55 36.14 -11.09 -5.70
C PRO A 55 35.89 -11.04 -4.18
N GLY A 56 34.90 -11.79 -3.70
CA GLY A 56 34.53 -11.83 -2.31
C GLY A 56 35.41 -12.77 -1.49
N GLU A 57 35.13 -12.84 -0.20
CA GLU A 57 35.88 -13.60 0.78
C GLU A 57 35.12 -14.85 1.26
N PHE A 58 33.85 -14.99 0.88
CA PHE A 58 33.00 -16.11 1.21
C PHE A 58 31.98 -16.39 0.11
N ILE A 59 31.96 -17.62 -0.38
CA ILE A 59 30.91 -18.11 -1.27
C ILE A 59 30.65 -19.60 -0.99
N LEU A 60 29.38 -19.98 -0.93
CA LEU A 60 28.91 -21.34 -0.72
C LEU A 60 27.86 -21.66 -1.79
N VAL A 61 27.93 -22.85 -2.35
CA VAL A 61 26.97 -23.42 -3.31
C VAL A 61 26.50 -24.75 -2.74
N SER A 62 25.20 -24.89 -2.54
CA SER A 62 24.56 -26.10 -2.01
C SER A 62 23.46 -26.58 -2.96
N LEU A 63 23.44 -27.88 -3.24
CA LEU A 63 22.46 -28.53 -4.11
C LEU A 63 21.34 -29.15 -3.26
N HIS A 64 20.09 -28.86 -3.60
CA HIS A 64 18.92 -29.40 -2.92
C HIS A 64 17.93 -29.94 -3.95
N GLY A 65 18.01 -31.24 -4.25
CA GLY A 65 17.10 -31.90 -5.19
C GLY A 65 17.09 -31.26 -6.58
N ASP A 66 16.04 -30.49 -6.87
CA ASP A 66 15.78 -29.79 -8.14
C ASP A 66 16.20 -28.31 -8.14
N HIS A 67 16.81 -27.81 -7.08
CA HIS A 67 17.25 -26.41 -7.01
C HIS A 67 18.62 -26.24 -6.35
N VAL A 68 19.24 -25.10 -6.61
CA VAL A 68 20.58 -24.75 -6.13
C VAL A 68 20.50 -23.53 -5.23
N HIS A 69 21.07 -23.63 -4.04
CA HIS A 69 21.26 -22.53 -3.12
C HIS A 69 22.66 -21.95 -3.28
N THR A 70 22.77 -20.63 -3.24
CA THR A 70 24.07 -19.97 -3.14
C THR A 70 24.07 -18.92 -2.05
N VAL A 71 25.19 -18.80 -1.36
CA VAL A 71 25.43 -17.79 -0.32
C VAL A 71 26.74 -17.12 -0.59
N HIS A 72 26.83 -15.80 -0.47
CA HIS A 72 28.10 -15.09 -0.65
C HIS A 72 28.13 -13.71 0.03
N ASP A 73 29.34 -13.21 0.29
CA ASP A 73 29.59 -11.88 0.83
C ASP A 73 29.51 -10.74 -0.21
N CYS A 74 28.30 -10.25 -0.42
CA CYS A 74 28.01 -9.30 -1.50
C CYS A 74 28.31 -7.83 -1.10
N PRO A 75 28.94 -7.01 -1.97
CA PRO A 75 29.00 -5.55 -1.82
C PRO A 75 27.66 -4.86 -2.15
N TYR A 76 26.56 -5.55 -1.84
CA TYR A 76 25.19 -5.25 -2.25
C TYR A 76 24.88 -3.75 -2.28
N SER A 77 24.52 -3.23 -3.45
CA SER A 77 24.25 -1.80 -3.69
C SER A 77 23.08 -1.62 -4.63
N ASN A 78 22.39 -0.48 -4.54
CA ASN A 78 21.22 -0.17 -5.37
C ASN A 78 20.14 -1.27 -5.39
N ARG A 79 19.91 -1.92 -4.24
CA ARG A 79 18.95 -3.01 -4.06
C ARG A 79 19.17 -4.23 -4.98
N SER A 80 20.41 -4.46 -5.44
CA SER A 80 20.74 -5.56 -6.34
C SER A 80 22.11 -6.16 -6.05
N CYS A 81 22.24 -7.48 -6.15
CA CYS A 81 23.55 -8.12 -6.21
C CYS A 81 24.05 -8.11 -7.66
N ARG A 82 25.28 -7.63 -7.88
CA ARG A 82 25.90 -7.46 -9.20
C ARG A 82 27.09 -8.39 -9.45
N CYS A 83 27.27 -9.40 -8.59
CA CYS A 83 28.41 -10.31 -8.64
C CYS A 83 28.46 -11.08 -9.97
N ALA A 84 29.65 -11.18 -10.56
CA ALA A 84 29.83 -11.70 -11.92
C ALA A 84 29.56 -13.21 -12.04
N PHE A 85 29.78 -13.98 -10.98
CA PHE A 85 29.66 -15.44 -11.01
C PHE A 85 28.24 -15.93 -11.39
N LYS A 86 27.21 -15.11 -11.13
CA LYS A 86 25.81 -15.40 -11.48
C LYS A 86 25.30 -14.74 -12.78
N LYS A 87 26.14 -13.99 -13.49
CA LYS A 87 25.77 -13.33 -14.75
C LYS A 87 25.94 -14.28 -15.94
N PHE A 88 24.99 -15.18 -16.13
CA PHE A 88 24.88 -16.03 -17.31
C PHE A 88 23.45 -16.49 -17.52
N GLN A 89 23.14 -16.85 -18.77
CA GLN A 89 21.77 -17.10 -19.22
C GLN A 89 21.01 -18.11 -18.35
N ALA A 90 21.59 -19.28 -18.05
CA ALA A 90 20.92 -20.29 -17.25
C ALA A 90 20.65 -19.86 -15.79
N ALA A 91 21.54 -19.06 -15.19
CA ALA A 91 21.28 -18.48 -13.87
C ALA A 91 20.19 -17.40 -13.92
N GLU A 92 20.11 -16.59 -14.98
CA GLU A 92 19.08 -15.56 -15.11
C GLU A 92 17.67 -16.14 -15.32
N GLU A 93 17.57 -17.29 -15.98
CA GLU A 93 16.31 -18.02 -16.18
C GLU A 93 15.79 -18.64 -14.88
N ASP A 94 16.69 -19.19 -14.05
CA ASP A 94 16.32 -20.03 -12.91
C ASP A 94 16.35 -19.27 -11.55
N ILE A 95 16.88 -18.04 -11.50
CA ILE A 95 17.03 -17.27 -10.25
C ILE A 95 15.69 -16.82 -9.65
N ARG A 96 15.43 -17.27 -8.42
CA ARG A 96 14.40 -16.71 -7.54
C ARG A 96 15.02 -15.64 -6.68
N ARG A 97 14.60 -14.39 -6.88
CA ARG A 97 15.14 -13.22 -6.17
C ARG A 97 14.74 -13.24 -4.70
N LEU A 98 15.64 -12.75 -3.85
CA LEU A 98 15.40 -12.52 -2.42
C LEU A 98 14.11 -11.74 -2.15
N LEU A 99 13.31 -12.26 -1.21
CA LEU A 99 12.10 -11.62 -0.69
C LEU A 99 12.39 -10.56 0.38
N ARG A 100 13.56 -10.62 1.03
CA ARG A 100 13.96 -9.75 2.16
C ARG A 100 15.28 -9.02 1.88
N ARG A 101 15.48 -7.90 2.57
CA ARG A 101 16.74 -7.14 2.50
C ARG A 101 17.87 -7.95 3.17
N PRO A 102 19.04 -8.13 2.53
CA PRO A 102 20.14 -8.89 3.11
C PRO A 102 20.70 -8.21 4.37
N ARG A 103 21.09 -9.00 5.37
CA ARG A 103 21.73 -8.54 6.62
C ARG A 103 23.22 -8.25 6.38
N ARG A 104 23.81 -7.34 7.16
CA ARG A 104 25.27 -7.10 7.14
C ARG A 104 25.97 -8.28 7.80
N ILE A 105 27.06 -8.76 7.21
CA ILE A 105 27.75 -9.97 7.71
C ILE A 105 28.25 -9.79 9.14
N GLN A 106 28.66 -8.58 9.50
CA GLN A 106 29.15 -8.28 10.85
C GLN A 106 28.09 -8.39 11.95
N THR A 107 26.81 -8.42 11.57
CA THR A 107 25.71 -8.61 12.53
C THR A 107 25.44 -10.08 12.80
N PHE A 108 26.17 -11.01 12.18
CA PHE A 108 25.99 -12.44 12.39
C PHE A 108 26.68 -12.87 13.68
N THR A 109 25.92 -13.53 14.54
CA THR A 109 26.45 -14.16 15.75
C THR A 109 27.08 -15.51 15.45
N ASN A 110 27.82 -16.06 16.41
CA ASN A 110 28.37 -17.43 16.32
C ASN A 110 27.29 -18.50 16.10
N ARG A 111 26.08 -18.25 16.61
CA ARG A 111 24.92 -19.12 16.45
C ARG A 111 24.30 -18.98 15.06
N ASP A 112 24.24 -17.76 14.53
CA ASP A 112 23.74 -17.50 13.16
C ASP A 112 24.55 -18.30 12.13
N TRP A 113 25.87 -18.42 12.31
CA TRP A 113 26.73 -19.22 11.42
C TRP A 113 26.52 -20.72 11.56
N GLU A 114 26.27 -21.23 12.76
CA GLU A 114 25.90 -22.64 12.98
C GLU A 114 24.58 -22.96 12.28
N ASP A 115 23.57 -22.10 12.46
CA ASP A 115 22.25 -22.27 11.86
C ASP A 115 22.33 -22.21 10.32
N CYS A 116 23.15 -21.31 9.76
CA CYS A 116 23.39 -21.23 8.33
C CYS A 116 24.04 -22.52 7.79
N VAL A 117 25.12 -22.99 8.41
CA VAL A 117 25.82 -24.20 7.93
C VAL A 117 24.94 -25.43 8.10
N LYS A 118 24.20 -25.54 9.22
CA LYS A 118 23.24 -26.61 9.45
C LYS A 118 22.19 -26.64 8.34
N TYR A 119 21.55 -25.51 8.08
CA TYR A 119 20.54 -25.40 7.02
C TYR A 119 21.03 -25.92 5.66
N TYR A 120 22.23 -25.54 5.20
CA TYR A 120 22.76 -25.98 3.89
C TYR A 120 23.35 -27.39 3.85
N SER A 121 23.41 -28.09 5.00
CA SER A 121 23.96 -29.44 5.14
C SER A 121 22.95 -30.49 5.63
N THR A 122 21.73 -30.10 6.00
CA THR A 122 20.66 -30.98 6.45
C THR A 122 19.49 -31.05 5.46
N GLU A 123 18.54 -31.97 5.69
CA GLU A 123 17.30 -32.13 4.89
C GLU A 123 17.54 -32.40 3.39
N GLY A 124 18.55 -33.20 3.05
CA GLY A 124 18.85 -33.55 1.65
C GLY A 124 19.59 -32.45 0.87
N ARG A 125 20.01 -31.37 1.54
CA ARG A 125 20.91 -30.36 0.98
C ARG A 125 22.36 -30.83 1.06
N THR A 126 23.10 -30.65 -0.02
CA THR A 126 24.50 -31.08 -0.13
C THR A 126 25.37 -29.90 -0.54
N ILE A 127 26.35 -29.54 0.31
CA ILE A 127 27.30 -28.46 -0.02
C ILE A 127 28.20 -28.94 -1.16
N ALA A 128 27.98 -28.39 -2.34
CA ALA A 128 28.74 -28.73 -3.55
C ALA A 128 30.09 -28.01 -3.58
N HIS A 129 30.16 -26.79 -3.03
CA HIS A 129 31.37 -25.99 -3.01
C HIS A 129 31.31 -24.90 -1.95
N CYS A 130 32.42 -24.63 -1.29
CA CYS A 130 32.56 -23.51 -0.37
C CYS A 130 33.96 -22.93 -0.45
N ILE A 131 34.07 -21.61 -0.55
CA ILE A 131 35.31 -20.85 -0.47
C ILE A 131 35.22 -19.93 0.73
N LEU A 132 36.28 -19.94 1.55
CA LEU A 132 36.48 -19.00 2.64
C LEU A 132 37.92 -18.47 2.59
N GLY A 133 38.09 -17.18 2.29
CA GLY A 133 39.41 -16.53 2.15
C GLY A 133 39.63 -15.90 0.78
N ARG A 134 40.61 -14.98 0.65
CA ARG A 134 41.08 -14.51 -0.66
C ARG A 134 42.17 -15.44 -1.18
N ALA A 135 42.31 -15.51 -2.51
CA ALA A 135 43.33 -16.31 -3.18
C ALA A 135 44.79 -15.93 -2.82
N ASP A 136 45.03 -14.73 -2.27
CA ASP A 136 46.33 -14.16 -1.89
C ASP A 136 46.68 -14.34 -0.39
N GLN A 137 45.77 -14.86 0.44
CA GLN A 137 45.99 -15.05 1.89
C GLN A 137 46.07 -16.53 2.32
N GLY A 138 46.78 -17.35 1.54
CA GLY A 138 47.38 -18.64 1.98
C GLY A 138 46.46 -19.79 2.42
N PHE A 139 45.17 -19.56 2.63
CA PHE A 139 44.21 -20.58 3.06
C PHE A 139 42.98 -20.56 2.15
N ARG A 140 43.04 -21.36 1.08
CA ARG A 140 41.90 -21.66 0.22
C ARG A 140 41.38 -23.03 0.62
N TYR A 141 40.30 -23.08 1.39
CA TYR A 141 39.54 -24.32 1.54
C TYR A 141 38.72 -24.50 0.27
N GLU A 142 39.10 -25.47 -0.56
CA GLU A 142 38.30 -25.93 -1.69
C GLU A 142 37.76 -27.30 -1.31
N ILE A 143 36.50 -27.32 -0.86
CA ILE A 143 35.80 -28.57 -0.59
C ILE A 143 35.09 -28.94 -1.89
N ALA A 144 35.57 -29.97 -2.58
CA ALA A 144 34.96 -30.53 -3.78
C ALA A 144 34.57 -32.01 -3.53
N ASP A 145 33.39 -32.37 -4.04
CA ASP A 145 32.82 -33.72 -4.21
C ASP A 145 32.47 -34.54 -2.96
N PHE A 146 31.17 -34.57 -2.64
CA PHE A 146 30.52 -35.69 -1.94
C PHE A 146 30.06 -36.71 -2.98
N SER A 147 30.84 -37.76 -3.21
CA SER A 147 30.37 -38.99 -3.87
C SER A 147 30.02 -40.05 -2.81
N ASN A 148 28.74 -40.42 -2.78
CA ASN A 148 28.15 -41.63 -2.21
C ASN A 148 28.76 -42.22 -0.92
N SER A 149 28.17 -41.87 0.22
CA SER A 149 27.98 -42.80 1.33
C SER A 149 26.64 -42.49 2.00
N GLY A 150 25.68 -43.40 1.79
CA GLY A 150 24.34 -43.29 2.33
C GLY A 150 24.34 -43.41 3.85
N VAL A 151 23.48 -42.63 4.49
CA VAL A 151 22.90 -42.95 5.78
C VAL A 151 21.40 -42.82 5.60
N SER A 152 20.74 -43.97 5.49
CA SER A 152 19.30 -44.08 5.70
C SER A 152 19.03 -43.94 7.20
N SER A 153 18.04 -43.15 7.57
CA SER A 153 17.28 -43.39 8.78
C SER A 153 15.94 -42.67 8.64
N ASP A 154 14.93 -43.49 8.34
CA ASP A 154 13.55 -43.24 8.71
C ASP A 154 13.51 -42.91 10.21
N ASP A 155 12.87 -41.80 10.56
CA ASP A 155 12.02 -41.70 11.75
C ASP A 155 11.34 -40.32 11.74
N GLU A 156 10.02 -40.36 11.56
CA GLU A 156 9.11 -39.26 11.85
C GLU A 156 9.05 -39.07 13.36
N LEU A 157 9.47 -37.91 13.87
CA LEU A 157 9.05 -37.41 15.17
C LEU A 157 9.08 -35.88 15.18
N GLU A 158 7.89 -35.31 15.40
CA GLU A 158 7.66 -33.88 15.61
C GLU A 158 8.58 -33.33 16.71
N THR A 159 9.39 -32.33 16.40
CA THR A 159 9.91 -31.43 17.42
C THR A 159 9.91 -29.99 16.91
N GLN A 160 8.85 -29.29 17.26
CA GLN A 160 8.66 -27.85 17.09
C GLN A 160 9.66 -27.11 18.01
N ARG A 161 10.77 -26.61 17.47
CA ARG A 161 11.58 -25.54 18.09
C ARG A 161 12.17 -24.60 17.03
N CYS A 162 11.99 -23.31 17.28
CA CYS A 162 12.25 -22.17 16.42
C CYS A 162 13.65 -22.17 15.77
N LEU A 163 13.67 -22.11 14.44
CA LEU A 163 14.82 -21.75 13.60
C LEU A 163 14.35 -20.70 12.59
N GLU A 164 14.08 -19.48 13.07
CA GLU A 164 13.91 -18.31 12.22
C GLU A 164 15.30 -17.71 11.97
N ASP A 165 15.90 -17.95 10.79
CA ASP A 165 16.73 -16.95 10.06
C ASP A 165 17.51 -17.50 8.82
N SER A 166 16.95 -18.47 8.08
CA SER A 166 17.37 -18.73 6.68
C SER A 166 16.18 -19.27 5.88
N HIS A 167 15.53 -18.41 5.10
CA HIS A 167 14.26 -18.73 4.44
C HIS A 167 14.53 -19.40 3.08
N ASP A 168 14.10 -20.66 2.92
CA ASP A 168 13.98 -21.34 1.62
C ASP A 168 12.73 -20.81 0.89
N PRO A 169 12.82 -20.19 -0.29
CA PRO A 169 11.67 -19.84 -1.12
C PRO A 169 11.05 -21.05 -1.85
N CYS A 170 11.54 -22.28 -1.63
CA CYS A 170 11.01 -23.51 -2.22
C CYS A 170 10.34 -24.47 -1.21
N SER A 171 10.36 -24.20 0.09
CA SER A 171 9.68 -25.04 1.09
C SER A 171 8.18 -24.70 1.15
N THR A 172 7.39 -25.24 0.23
CA THR A 172 5.92 -25.28 0.37
C THR A 172 5.44 -26.57 -0.30
N SER A 173 5.24 -27.61 0.52
CA SER A 173 4.69 -28.88 0.08
C SER A 173 3.21 -28.72 -0.25
N VAL A 174 2.84 -28.97 -1.51
CA VAL A 174 1.46 -29.15 -1.94
C VAL A 174 1.35 -30.58 -2.46
N PHE A 175 0.67 -31.42 -1.67
CA PHE A 175 0.15 -32.70 -2.12
C PHE A 175 -0.98 -32.46 -3.13
N GLY A 176 -0.95 -33.20 -4.24
CA GLY A 176 -2.00 -33.19 -5.26
C GLY A 176 -1.63 -34.11 -6.41
N GLU A 177 -2.24 -35.29 -6.43
CA GLU A 177 -1.97 -36.44 -7.27
C GLU A 177 -2.25 -36.23 -8.77
N GLY A 178 -1.40 -36.85 -9.60
CA GLY A 178 -1.79 -37.83 -10.61
C GLY A 178 -2.69 -37.41 -11.79
N GLY A 179 -2.11 -37.40 -13.00
CA GLY A 179 -2.87 -37.46 -14.25
C GLY A 179 -1.97 -37.46 -15.49
N ASN A 180 -1.96 -38.57 -16.23
CA ASN A 180 -0.90 -38.99 -17.14
C ASN A 180 -1.28 -38.86 -18.64
N ILE A 181 -0.26 -38.89 -19.51
CA ILE A 181 -0.22 -39.34 -20.93
C ILE A 181 -0.09 -38.29 -22.07
N SER A 182 0.81 -38.69 -22.96
CA SER A 182 1.53 -38.09 -24.07
C SER A 182 0.72 -37.87 -25.36
N THR A 183 1.22 -37.00 -26.24
CA THR A 183 1.72 -37.36 -27.59
C THR A 183 2.25 -36.15 -28.37
N SER A 184 3.20 -36.43 -29.24
CA SER A 184 3.98 -35.55 -30.11
C SER A 184 3.16 -34.79 -31.18
N ALA A 185 3.53 -33.55 -31.47
CA ALA A 185 3.68 -33.02 -32.84
C ALA A 185 4.29 -31.62 -32.84
N ARG A 186 5.26 -31.39 -33.72
CA ARG A 186 5.86 -30.09 -34.01
C ARG A 186 4.87 -29.23 -34.79
N HIS A 187 4.43 -28.10 -34.23
CA HIS A 187 3.82 -27.03 -35.01
C HIS A 187 4.28 -25.65 -34.53
N ILE A 188 4.82 -24.88 -35.48
CA ILE A 188 5.10 -23.45 -35.38
C ILE A 188 3.74 -22.73 -35.30
N VAL A 189 3.42 -22.09 -34.17
CA VAL A 189 2.17 -21.32 -33.98
C VAL A 189 2.52 -19.97 -33.31
N PRO A 190 1.90 -18.85 -33.71
CA PRO A 190 2.31 -17.50 -33.30
C PRO A 190 2.19 -17.29 -31.79
N ARG A 191 3.06 -16.42 -31.24
CA ARG A 191 3.03 -15.98 -29.83
C ARG A 191 1.64 -15.41 -29.46
N LYS A 192 0.73 -16.27 -28.99
CA LYS A 192 -0.43 -15.86 -28.19
C LYS A 192 0.10 -15.31 -26.87
N ARG A 193 -0.24 -14.06 -26.55
CA ARG A 193 -0.13 -13.52 -25.19
C ARG A 193 -0.80 -14.52 -24.25
N ARG A 194 -0.05 -15.07 -23.29
CA ARG A 194 -0.63 -15.90 -22.23
C ARG A 194 -1.55 -15.00 -21.41
N HIS A 195 -2.85 -15.09 -21.69
CA HIS A 195 -3.85 -14.90 -20.65
C HIS A 195 -3.51 -15.92 -19.58
N ILE A 196 -3.08 -15.44 -18.42
CA ILE A 196 -3.13 -16.24 -17.20
C ILE A 196 -4.63 -16.42 -16.96
N GLU A 197 -5.13 -17.61 -17.24
CA GLU A 197 -6.42 -18.05 -16.71
C GLU A 197 -6.24 -18.09 -15.19
N VAL A 198 -6.66 -17.00 -14.55
CA VAL A 198 -6.81 -16.94 -13.10
C VAL A 198 -7.89 -17.97 -12.76
N PRO A 199 -7.62 -18.94 -11.86
CA PRO A 199 -8.67 -19.81 -11.36
C PRO A 199 -9.79 -18.93 -10.82
N VAL A 200 -10.99 -19.12 -11.33
CA VAL A 200 -12.21 -18.54 -10.77
C VAL A 200 -12.25 -18.95 -9.29
N GLY A 201 -11.98 -18.01 -8.38
CA GLY A 201 -12.20 -18.27 -6.95
C GLY A 201 -11.39 -17.48 -5.91
N ARG A 202 -10.25 -16.83 -6.20
CA ARG A 202 -9.56 -15.99 -5.20
C ARG A 202 -9.05 -14.68 -5.78
N LEU A 203 -9.65 -13.57 -5.35
CA LEU A 203 -9.15 -12.22 -5.62
C LEU A 203 -7.73 -12.08 -5.05
N GLY A 204 -6.82 -11.46 -5.81
CA GLY A 204 -5.50 -11.06 -5.30
C GLY A 204 -5.63 -10.07 -4.14
N ILE A 205 -4.55 -9.81 -3.39
CA ILE A 205 -4.56 -8.94 -2.19
C ILE A 205 -5.22 -7.58 -2.47
N THR A 206 -4.81 -6.89 -3.54
CA THR A 206 -5.44 -5.63 -3.98
C THR A 206 -6.93 -5.80 -4.27
N GLY A 207 -7.34 -6.92 -4.87
CA GLY A 207 -8.74 -7.24 -5.14
C GLY A 207 -9.56 -7.43 -3.87
N GLN A 208 -9.03 -8.12 -2.87
CA GLN A 208 -9.70 -8.29 -1.56
C GLN A 208 -9.83 -6.95 -0.82
N ILE A 209 -8.80 -6.11 -0.84
CA ILE A 209 -8.88 -4.75 -0.25
C ILE A 209 -9.92 -3.91 -0.99
N THR A 210 -9.96 -4.00 -2.33
CA THR A 210 -10.94 -3.27 -3.15
C THR A 210 -12.37 -3.76 -2.89
N GLU A 211 -12.58 -5.07 -2.73
CA GLU A 211 -13.87 -5.65 -2.36
C GLU A 211 -14.34 -5.14 -1.00
N LEU A 212 -13.44 -5.09 -0.01
CA LEU A 212 -13.74 -4.53 1.30
C LEU A 212 -14.11 -3.04 1.21
N LEU A 213 -13.33 -2.25 0.47
CA LEU A 213 -13.61 -0.83 0.21
C LEU A 213 -14.94 -0.60 -0.55
N ASN A 214 -15.42 -1.59 -1.30
CA ASN A 214 -16.72 -1.56 -1.97
C ASN A 214 -17.90 -1.88 -1.04
N ARG A 215 -17.63 -2.33 0.19
CA ARG A 215 -18.65 -2.67 1.20
C ARG A 215 -18.56 -1.79 2.45
N VAL A 216 -17.42 -1.15 2.69
CA VAL A 216 -17.23 -0.30 3.89
C VAL A 216 -17.22 1.17 3.49
N ALA A 217 -18.17 1.92 4.02
CA ALA A 217 -18.20 3.37 3.94
C ALA A 217 -17.33 3.95 5.06
N VAL A 218 -16.08 4.27 4.76
CA VAL A 218 -15.10 4.87 5.69
C VAL A 218 -14.55 6.18 5.11
N CYS A 219 -14.36 7.18 5.97
CA CYS A 219 -13.84 8.49 5.58
C CYS A 219 -12.69 8.93 6.53
N PRO A 220 -11.51 9.30 6.00
CA PRO A 220 -11.09 9.11 4.62
C PRO A 220 -10.91 7.63 4.28
N LEU A 221 -10.91 7.29 2.97
CA LEU A 221 -10.73 5.90 2.50
C LEU A 221 -9.49 5.20 3.10
N SER A 222 -8.43 5.94 3.41
CA SER A 222 -7.21 5.40 4.01
C SER A 222 -7.40 4.79 5.39
N GLU A 223 -8.43 5.19 6.13
CA GLU A 223 -8.69 4.67 7.48
C GLU A 223 -9.14 3.21 7.49
N ILE A 224 -9.45 2.63 6.32
CA ILE A 224 -9.82 1.23 6.17
C ILE A 224 -8.83 0.28 6.88
N VAL A 225 -7.53 0.61 6.89
CA VAL A 225 -6.48 -0.25 7.47
C VAL A 225 -6.54 -0.38 9.00
N PHE A 226 -7.34 0.48 9.65
CA PHE A 226 -7.52 0.49 11.11
C PHE A 226 -8.85 -0.13 11.54
N LEU A 227 -9.73 -0.45 10.59
CA LEU A 227 -11.03 -1.00 10.90
C LEU A 227 -10.95 -2.50 11.26
N PRO A 228 -11.80 -3.00 12.18
CA PRO A 228 -11.83 -4.41 12.55
C PRO A 228 -11.99 -5.35 11.35
N GLU A 229 -12.78 -4.99 10.35
CA GLU A 229 -13.02 -5.77 9.14
C GLU A 229 -11.75 -5.97 8.30
N TYR A 230 -10.81 -5.02 8.37
CA TYR A 230 -9.50 -5.14 7.74
C TYR A 230 -8.53 -5.93 8.61
N LEU A 231 -8.50 -5.64 9.91
CA LEU A 231 -7.55 -6.21 10.87
C LEU A 231 -7.80 -7.69 11.17
N THR A 232 -9.04 -8.15 11.05
CA THR A 232 -9.43 -9.55 11.27
C THR A 232 -9.19 -10.44 10.04
N ASN A 233 -8.97 -9.85 8.86
CA ASN A 233 -8.73 -10.61 7.64
C ASN A 233 -7.25 -11.05 7.57
N PRO A 234 -6.95 -12.37 7.65
CA PRO A 234 -5.59 -12.87 7.75
C PRO A 234 -4.73 -12.59 6.51
N VAL A 235 -5.34 -12.32 5.36
CA VAL A 235 -4.64 -12.09 4.09
C VAL A 235 -4.17 -10.64 3.96
N ILE A 236 -4.98 -9.68 4.42
CA ILE A 236 -4.73 -8.25 4.20
C ILE A 236 -4.26 -7.52 5.48
N ALA A 237 -4.49 -8.06 6.67
CA ALA A 237 -4.16 -7.42 7.95
C ALA A 237 -2.68 -7.06 8.12
N CYS A 238 -1.77 -7.80 7.46
CA CYS A 238 -0.34 -7.52 7.49
C CYS A 238 0.08 -6.33 6.60
N LYS A 239 -0.81 -5.86 5.72
CA LYS A 239 -0.54 -4.76 4.79
C LYS A 239 -0.97 -3.43 5.41
N ARG A 240 -0.12 -2.41 5.27
CA ARG A 240 -0.36 -1.05 5.78
C ARG A 240 -0.34 -0.03 4.64
N LEU A 241 -0.56 1.24 4.95
CA LEU A 241 -0.69 2.32 3.96
C LEU A 241 0.53 2.49 3.05
N ASP A 242 1.71 2.01 3.45
CA ASP A 242 2.94 2.04 2.67
C ASP A 242 3.00 0.93 1.61
N ALA A 243 2.26 -0.17 1.80
CA ALA A 243 2.20 -1.30 0.88
C ALA A 243 1.59 -0.88 -0.47
N LYS A 244 2.19 -1.40 -1.55
CA LYS A 244 1.77 -1.08 -2.92
C LYS A 244 0.32 -1.51 -3.16
N GLU A 245 -0.04 -2.70 -2.68
CA GLU A 245 -1.37 -3.28 -2.87
C GLU A 245 -2.47 -2.43 -2.24
N VAL A 246 -2.19 -1.82 -1.08
CA VAL A 246 -3.11 -0.90 -0.38
C VAL A 246 -3.21 0.42 -1.13
N LYS A 247 -2.08 0.99 -1.54
CA LYS A 247 -2.05 2.23 -2.34
C LYS A 247 -2.81 2.09 -3.65
N ASP A 248 -2.59 0.99 -4.38
CA ASP A 248 -3.25 0.72 -5.65
C ASP A 248 -4.78 0.53 -5.44
N ALA A 249 -5.20 -0.14 -4.37
CA ALA A 249 -6.61 -0.31 -4.04
C ALA A 249 -7.29 1.02 -3.64
N LEU A 250 -6.61 1.85 -2.83
CA LEU A 250 -7.09 3.18 -2.44
C LEU A 250 -7.17 4.13 -3.64
N ASP A 251 -6.16 4.12 -4.51
CA ASP A 251 -6.13 4.93 -5.72
C ASP A 251 -7.28 4.52 -6.66
N LEU A 252 -7.50 3.21 -6.85
CA LEU A 252 -8.59 2.66 -7.67
C LEU A 252 -9.96 3.02 -7.09
N ARG A 253 -10.18 2.76 -5.80
CA ARG A 253 -11.46 3.09 -5.15
C ARG A 253 -11.72 4.59 -5.17
N GLY A 254 -10.70 5.39 -4.89
CA GLY A 254 -10.78 6.85 -4.96
C GLY A 254 -11.21 7.31 -6.34
N ALA A 255 -10.59 6.79 -7.41
CA ALA A 255 -10.96 7.12 -8.78
C ALA A 255 -12.42 6.76 -9.10
N VAL A 256 -12.92 5.61 -8.62
CA VAL A 256 -14.33 5.21 -8.78
C VAL A 256 -15.25 6.19 -8.03
N VAL A 257 -15.01 6.42 -6.74
CA VAL A 257 -15.85 7.30 -5.89
C VAL A 257 -15.85 8.74 -6.42
N ASN A 258 -14.78 9.20 -7.04
CA ASN A 258 -14.70 10.54 -7.64
C ASN A 258 -15.63 10.72 -8.85
N THR A 259 -16.06 9.63 -9.50
CA THR A 259 -17.03 9.67 -10.60
C THR A 259 -18.48 9.60 -10.15
N TRP A 260 -18.73 9.39 -8.86
CA TRP A 260 -20.07 9.22 -8.32
C TRP A 260 -20.81 10.55 -8.19
N THR A 261 -22.04 10.55 -8.69
CA THR A 261 -23.07 11.54 -8.37
C THR A 261 -23.59 11.32 -6.95
N LEU A 262 -24.22 12.34 -6.35
CA LEU A 262 -24.95 12.19 -5.07
C LEU A 262 -26.01 11.08 -5.11
N LYS A 263 -26.53 10.72 -6.29
CA LYS A 263 -27.44 9.59 -6.44
C LYS A 263 -26.71 8.25 -6.32
N ASN A 264 -25.52 8.11 -6.92
CA ASN A 264 -24.73 6.88 -6.76
C ASN A 264 -24.28 6.65 -5.31
N PHE A 265 -23.98 7.72 -4.57
CA PHE A 265 -23.73 7.60 -3.13
C PHE A 265 -24.97 7.11 -2.39
N GLN A 266 -26.15 7.65 -2.70
CA GLN A 266 -27.41 7.21 -2.12
C GLN A 266 -27.66 5.72 -2.40
N ASP A 267 -27.53 5.29 -3.66
CA ASP A 267 -27.68 3.89 -4.06
C ASP A 267 -26.67 2.99 -3.31
N PHE A 268 -25.43 3.47 -3.11
CA PHE A 268 -24.43 2.77 -2.33
C PHE A 268 -24.84 2.63 -0.86
N TYR A 269 -25.36 3.68 -0.23
CA TYR A 269 -25.79 3.65 1.17
C TYR A 269 -27.10 2.90 1.40
N GLU A 270 -27.95 2.74 0.40
CA GLU A 270 -29.21 1.99 0.49
C GLU A 270 -29.02 0.47 0.46
N ARG A 271 -27.84 -0.01 0.04
CA ARG A 271 -27.51 -1.43 0.06
C ARG A 271 -27.36 -1.97 1.49
N ASP A 272 -27.96 -3.13 1.73
CA ASP A 272 -27.93 -3.82 3.02
C ASP A 272 -26.54 -4.36 3.40
N ASP A 273 -25.68 -4.64 2.41
CA ASP A 273 -24.35 -5.21 2.61
C ASP A 273 -23.27 -4.17 2.96
N VAL A 274 -23.66 -2.88 3.04
CA VAL A 274 -22.75 -1.76 3.27
C VAL A 274 -22.61 -1.42 4.75
N ILE A 275 -21.38 -1.48 5.25
CA ILE A 275 -21.00 -1.15 6.63
C ILE A 275 -20.71 0.36 6.71
N LYS A 276 -21.50 1.07 7.51
CA LYS A 276 -21.53 2.53 7.57
C LYS A 276 -20.77 3.07 8.77
N VAL A 277 -19.47 3.28 8.61
CA VAL A 277 -18.57 3.68 9.70
C VAL A 277 -18.20 5.17 9.66
N TRP A 278 -17.97 5.71 8.45
CA TRP A 278 -17.50 7.07 8.19
C TRP A 278 -16.24 7.42 8.98
N SER A 279 -16.28 8.45 9.85
CA SER A 279 -15.16 8.84 10.71
C SER A 279 -15.16 8.11 12.07
N ALA A 280 -16.13 7.23 12.34
CA ALA A 280 -16.04 6.38 13.53
C ALA A 280 -14.90 5.36 13.37
N ARG A 281 -14.38 4.81 14.47
CA ARG A 281 -13.30 3.81 14.42
C ARG A 281 -13.79 2.37 14.24
N SER A 282 -15.09 2.13 14.46
CA SER A 282 -15.76 0.85 14.27
C SER A 282 -17.27 1.08 14.25
N LEU A 283 -18.02 0.07 13.81
CA LEU A 283 -19.48 0.12 13.78
C LEU A 283 -20.08 0.35 15.18
N ASP A 284 -19.53 -0.28 16.22
CA ASP A 284 -20.00 -0.16 17.60
C ASP A 284 -19.87 1.27 18.17
N LEU A 285 -18.94 2.06 17.61
CA LEU A 285 -18.70 3.44 18.03
C LEU A 285 -19.53 4.46 17.25
N VAL A 286 -20.29 4.04 16.24
CA VAL A 286 -21.18 4.92 15.47
C VAL A 286 -22.22 5.61 16.38
N PRO A 287 -22.95 4.90 17.27
CA PRO A 287 -23.93 5.54 18.16
C PRO A 287 -23.29 6.48 19.19
N LEU A 288 -21.99 6.35 19.47
CA LEU A 288 -21.25 7.25 20.36
C LEU A 288 -20.68 8.45 19.61
N THR A 289 -20.41 8.31 18.32
CA THR A 289 -19.82 9.36 17.47
C THR A 289 -20.89 10.27 16.87
N TYR A 290 -22.03 9.69 16.47
CA TYR A 290 -23.08 10.37 15.73
C TYR A 290 -24.42 10.36 16.47
N PHE A 291 -25.22 11.40 16.27
CA PHE A 291 -26.64 11.39 16.63
C PHE A 291 -27.42 10.40 15.76
N SER A 292 -28.63 10.02 16.20
CA SER A 292 -29.53 9.23 15.35
C SER A 292 -29.90 9.99 14.07
N TYR A 293 -30.48 9.28 13.09
CA TYR A 293 -30.86 9.89 11.83
C TYR A 293 -31.85 11.06 12.01
N ASP A 294 -32.90 10.87 12.80
CA ASP A 294 -33.95 11.87 13.01
C ASP A 294 -33.44 13.08 13.79
N GLU A 295 -32.66 12.86 14.85
CA GLU A 295 -31.99 13.93 15.60
C GLU A 295 -31.05 14.73 14.69
N SER A 296 -30.25 14.02 13.88
CA SER A 296 -29.33 14.67 12.94
C SER A 296 -30.06 15.49 11.89
N MET A 297 -31.18 14.99 11.36
CA MET A 297 -32.01 15.72 10.39
C MET A 297 -32.59 17.00 11.01
N TYR A 298 -33.09 16.92 12.24
CA TYR A 298 -33.58 18.06 12.99
C TYR A 298 -32.47 19.09 13.23
N ILE A 299 -31.36 18.66 13.84
CA ILE A 299 -30.21 19.53 14.19
C ILE A 299 -29.62 20.20 12.95
N CYS A 300 -29.42 19.46 11.84
CA CYS A 300 -28.90 20.04 10.61
C CYS A 300 -29.86 21.07 10.02
N ASN A 301 -31.16 20.81 10.04
CA ASN A 301 -32.14 21.75 9.50
C ASN A 301 -32.22 23.01 10.36
N GLU A 302 -32.29 22.86 11.69
CA GLU A 302 -32.26 23.95 12.66
C GLU A 302 -31.00 24.82 12.50
N LEU A 303 -29.82 24.20 12.36
CA LEU A 303 -28.58 24.93 12.11
C LEU A 303 -28.62 25.71 10.80
N LEU A 304 -29.07 25.11 9.70
CA LEU A 304 -29.13 25.81 8.43
C LEU A 304 -30.13 26.98 8.48
N GLU A 305 -31.31 26.78 9.07
CA GLU A 305 -32.32 27.82 9.28
C GLU A 305 -31.80 28.95 10.15
N TYR A 306 -31.11 28.63 11.26
CA TYR A 306 -30.48 29.62 12.13
C TYR A 306 -29.45 30.47 11.39
N GLN A 307 -28.65 29.85 10.52
CA GLN A 307 -27.57 30.54 9.81
C GLN A 307 -28.06 31.39 8.63
N LEU A 308 -29.06 30.90 7.89
CA LEU A 308 -29.40 31.42 6.57
C LEU A 308 -30.79 32.05 6.49
N GLY A 309 -31.69 31.74 7.44
CA GLY A 309 -33.08 32.18 7.40
C GLY A 309 -33.75 31.83 6.07
N ASP A 310 -34.34 32.82 5.42
CA ASP A 310 -35.04 32.68 4.14
C ASP A 310 -34.14 32.18 3.00
N ASN A 311 -32.81 32.37 3.10
CA ASN A 311 -31.85 31.93 2.08
C ASN A 311 -31.45 30.45 2.18
N VAL A 312 -32.07 29.68 3.09
CA VAL A 312 -31.78 28.25 3.28
C VAL A 312 -31.86 27.46 1.98
N LEU A 313 -32.90 27.67 1.17
CA LEU A 313 -33.11 26.89 -0.05
C LEU A 313 -32.06 27.19 -1.11
N ASP A 314 -31.67 28.46 -1.26
CA ASP A 314 -30.64 28.88 -2.20
C ASP A 314 -29.26 28.36 -1.80
N PHE A 315 -28.94 28.37 -0.51
CA PHE A 315 -27.73 27.73 0.02
C PHE A 315 -27.72 26.23 -0.28
N LYS A 316 -28.82 25.51 0.00
CA LYS A 316 -28.93 24.07 -0.25
C LYS A 316 -28.70 23.74 -1.73
N ARG A 317 -29.36 24.47 -2.64
CA ARG A 317 -29.19 24.35 -4.10
C ARG A 317 -27.75 24.62 -4.52
N MET A 318 -27.17 25.72 -4.04
CA MET A 318 -25.82 26.13 -4.39
C MET A 318 -24.78 25.10 -3.91
N LEU A 319 -24.93 24.58 -2.69
CA LEU A 319 -24.04 23.54 -2.16
C LEU A 319 -24.13 22.28 -3.02
N ILE A 320 -25.33 21.80 -3.35
CA ILE A 320 -25.49 20.64 -4.25
C ILE A 320 -24.83 20.90 -5.61
N ASN A 321 -25.06 22.07 -6.20
CA ASN A 321 -24.46 22.44 -7.49
C ASN A 321 -22.94 22.46 -7.45
N ILE A 322 -22.34 22.89 -6.34
CA ILE A 322 -20.89 22.85 -6.15
C ILE A 322 -20.42 21.41 -5.96
N LEU A 323 -21.08 20.61 -5.12
CA LEU A 323 -20.72 19.22 -4.88
C LEU A 323 -20.79 18.36 -6.15
N GLU A 324 -21.74 18.63 -7.04
CA GLU A 324 -21.89 17.94 -8.34
C GLU A 324 -21.17 18.65 -9.50
N SER A 325 -20.49 19.79 -9.25
CA SER A 325 -19.80 20.57 -10.29
C SER A 325 -20.69 21.04 -11.45
N ASN A 326 -21.96 21.32 -11.19
CA ASN A 326 -22.97 21.67 -12.20
C ASN A 326 -22.78 23.04 -12.84
N ILE A 327 -22.18 24.00 -12.11
CA ILE A 327 -22.06 25.39 -12.59
C ILE A 327 -20.66 25.60 -13.18
N PRO A 328 -20.49 25.88 -14.48
CA PRO A 328 -19.18 26.13 -15.06
C PRO A 328 -18.43 27.26 -14.33
N LYS A 329 -17.12 27.11 -14.14
CA LYS A 329 -16.22 28.10 -13.51
C LYS A 329 -16.48 28.39 -12.03
N LEU A 330 -17.60 27.94 -11.43
CA LEU A 330 -17.88 28.02 -10.00
C LEU A 330 -17.68 26.64 -9.35
N ASN A 331 -16.56 26.47 -8.65
CA ASN A 331 -16.17 25.18 -8.05
C ASN A 331 -15.85 25.29 -6.55
N CYS A 332 -16.03 26.47 -5.96
CA CYS A 332 -15.65 26.74 -4.58
C CYS A 332 -16.77 27.40 -3.76
N MET A 333 -16.97 26.92 -2.53
CA MET A 333 -17.81 27.57 -1.52
C MET A 333 -16.95 27.99 -0.33
N CYS A 334 -17.08 29.24 0.11
CA CYS A 334 -16.40 29.75 1.29
C CYS A 334 -17.40 30.09 2.40
N ILE A 335 -17.18 29.55 3.59
CA ILE A 335 -17.94 29.86 4.80
C ILE A 335 -17.05 30.67 5.72
N VAL A 336 -17.44 31.93 5.93
CA VAL A 336 -16.76 32.85 6.84
C VAL A 336 -17.62 32.97 8.09
N SER A 337 -17.06 32.67 9.25
CA SER A 337 -17.83 32.68 10.49
C SER A 337 -16.94 32.83 11.71
N PRO A 338 -17.40 33.43 12.82
CA PRO A 338 -16.71 33.30 14.10
C PRO A 338 -16.48 31.83 14.50
N PRO A 339 -15.56 31.56 15.44
CA PRO A 339 -15.44 30.25 16.07
C PRO A 339 -16.78 29.79 16.66
N SER A 340 -17.03 28.48 16.68
CA SER A 340 -18.27 27.89 17.22
C SER A 340 -19.56 28.30 16.48
N ALA A 341 -19.48 28.64 15.19
CA ALA A 341 -20.66 28.85 14.33
C ALA A 341 -21.27 27.56 13.76
N GLY A 342 -20.66 26.39 14.00
CA GLY A 342 -21.13 25.12 13.43
C GLY A 342 -20.61 24.79 12.03
N LYS A 343 -19.70 25.60 11.46
CA LYS A 343 -19.13 25.34 10.11
C LYS A 343 -18.49 23.95 9.99
N ASN A 344 -17.57 23.59 10.88
CA ASN A 344 -16.95 22.25 10.89
C ASN A 344 -17.96 21.17 11.27
N PHE A 345 -18.91 21.48 12.16
CA PHE A 345 -19.93 20.54 12.63
C PHE A 345 -20.80 20.03 11.46
N PHE A 346 -21.23 20.93 10.57
CA PHE A 346 -22.02 20.57 9.39
C PHE A 346 -21.16 19.98 8.26
N PHE A 347 -20.06 20.63 7.90
CA PHE A 347 -19.25 20.21 6.74
C PHE A 347 -18.40 18.96 7.00
N ASP A 348 -18.13 18.58 8.25
CA ASP A 348 -17.61 17.25 8.57
C ASP A 348 -18.60 16.15 8.15
N GLY A 349 -19.91 16.35 8.34
CA GLY A 349 -20.91 15.40 7.87
C GLY A 349 -20.98 15.30 6.34
N VAL A 350 -20.86 16.45 5.65
CA VAL A 350 -20.83 16.50 4.18
C VAL A 350 -19.59 15.80 3.61
N ARG A 351 -18.40 16.08 4.15
CA ARG A 351 -17.16 15.44 3.66
C ARG A 351 -17.16 13.93 3.96
N ASP A 352 -17.70 13.54 5.12
CA ASP A 352 -17.76 12.14 5.54
C ASP A 352 -18.68 11.33 4.61
N TYR A 353 -19.80 11.91 4.18
CA TYR A 353 -20.70 11.30 3.20
C TYR A 353 -20.00 11.04 1.85
N LEU A 354 -19.04 11.88 1.45
CA LEU A 354 -18.36 11.77 0.16
C LEU A 354 -17.14 10.83 0.18
N LEU A 355 -16.78 10.28 1.34
CA LEU A 355 -15.74 9.26 1.61
C LEU A 355 -14.29 9.65 1.25
N ASN A 356 -14.05 10.14 0.04
CA ASN A 356 -12.73 10.44 -0.49
C ASN A 356 -12.42 11.93 -0.41
N VAL A 357 -12.07 12.37 0.79
CA VAL A 357 -11.74 13.78 1.10
C VAL A 357 -10.25 14.07 0.98
N GLY A 358 -9.94 15.28 0.50
CA GLY A 358 -8.64 15.92 0.58
C GLY A 358 -8.62 17.07 1.58
N GLN A 359 -7.60 17.13 2.43
CA GLN A 359 -7.39 18.27 3.32
C GLN A 359 -6.27 19.13 2.75
N MET A 360 -6.63 20.29 2.20
CA MET A 360 -5.64 21.17 1.57
C MET A 360 -4.76 21.83 2.63
N CYS A 361 -3.45 21.77 2.40
CA CYS A 361 -2.47 22.48 3.21
C CYS A 361 -2.26 23.90 2.68
N ASN A 362 -1.85 24.81 3.56
CA ASN A 362 -1.56 26.19 3.19
C ASN A 362 -0.38 26.26 2.21
N PRO A 363 -0.58 26.78 0.98
CA PRO A 363 0.46 26.86 -0.03
C PRO A 363 1.34 28.09 0.22
N ASN A 364 2.65 27.84 0.30
CA ASN A 364 3.67 28.86 0.53
C ASN A 364 4.97 28.43 -0.17
N ARG A 365 5.98 29.30 -0.26
CA ARG A 365 7.22 29.01 -0.99
C ARG A 365 7.98 27.77 -0.51
N SER A 366 7.85 27.42 0.76
CA SER A 366 8.53 26.26 1.34
C SER A 366 7.71 24.96 1.23
N ASN A 367 6.42 25.04 0.93
CA ASN A 367 5.52 23.90 0.85
C ASN A 367 5.21 23.50 -0.60
N HIS A 368 6.17 22.84 -1.25
CA HIS A 368 6.02 22.34 -2.62
C HIS A 368 4.94 21.25 -2.80
N PHE A 369 4.36 20.73 -1.72
CA PHE A 369 3.37 19.64 -1.74
C PHE A 369 1.99 20.08 -1.21
N ALA A 370 1.71 21.39 -1.18
CA ALA A 370 0.47 21.93 -0.62
C ALA A 370 -0.81 21.36 -1.27
N TYR A 371 -0.75 21.07 -2.57
CA TYR A 371 -1.86 20.51 -3.36
C TYR A 371 -1.83 18.98 -3.47
N GLN A 372 -0.90 18.29 -2.81
CA GLN A 372 -0.77 16.83 -2.91
C GLN A 372 -2.08 16.13 -2.52
N ASP A 373 -2.71 16.61 -1.45
CA ASP A 373 -3.94 16.02 -0.93
C ASP A 373 -5.18 16.49 -1.69
N CYS A 374 -5.04 17.31 -2.74
CA CYS A 374 -6.10 17.63 -3.70
C CYS A 374 -6.19 16.58 -4.82
N TYR A 375 -5.14 15.79 -5.03
CA TYR A 375 -5.10 14.78 -6.10
C TYR A 375 -5.99 13.58 -5.80
N ASN A 376 -6.75 13.15 -6.82
CA ASN A 376 -7.63 11.98 -6.77
C ASN A 376 -8.65 12.05 -5.62
N LYS A 377 -9.29 13.21 -5.40
CA LYS A 377 -10.30 13.44 -4.36
C LYS A 377 -11.68 13.80 -4.91
N ARG A 378 -12.72 13.46 -4.14
CA ARG A 378 -14.12 13.78 -4.43
C ARG A 378 -14.51 15.17 -3.95
N ILE A 379 -13.89 15.62 -2.87
CA ILE A 379 -14.09 16.93 -2.25
C ILE A 379 -12.79 17.37 -1.56
N ILE A 380 -12.51 18.67 -1.60
CA ILE A 380 -11.38 19.29 -0.92
C ILE A 380 -11.91 20.21 0.18
N ILE A 381 -11.39 20.04 1.39
CA ILE A 381 -11.63 20.94 2.51
C ILE A 381 -10.37 21.77 2.76
N TRP A 382 -10.52 23.10 2.79
CA TRP A 382 -9.45 24.01 3.16
C TRP A 382 -9.85 24.81 4.39
N ASN A 383 -9.31 24.40 5.54
CA ASN A 383 -9.61 25.00 6.83
C ASN A 383 -8.59 26.09 7.17
N GLU A 384 -9.06 27.27 7.55
CA GLU A 384 -8.27 28.46 7.85
C GLU A 384 -7.23 28.77 6.77
N PRO A 385 -7.70 29.16 5.56
CA PRO A 385 -6.84 29.34 4.41
C PRO A 385 -5.81 30.45 4.64
N ASN A 386 -4.55 30.12 4.37
CA ASN A 386 -3.45 31.05 4.28
C ASN A 386 -2.59 30.72 3.07
N TYR A 387 -2.26 31.70 2.25
CA TYR A 387 -1.53 31.49 1.01
C TYR A 387 -0.63 32.67 0.67
N GLU A 388 0.45 32.40 -0.05
CA GLU A 388 1.30 33.44 -0.63
C GLU A 388 0.75 33.96 -1.97
N SER A 389 1.07 35.21 -2.32
CA SER A 389 0.61 35.82 -3.57
C SER A 389 1.04 35.08 -4.84
N SER A 390 2.14 34.32 -4.81
CA SER A 390 2.59 33.48 -5.94
C SER A 390 1.60 32.36 -6.28
N GLU A 391 0.75 31.96 -5.33
CA GLU A 391 -0.19 30.85 -5.48
C GLU A 391 -1.54 31.28 -6.07
N LEU A 392 -1.70 32.58 -6.34
CA LEU A 392 -2.97 33.15 -6.78
C LEU A 392 -3.47 32.55 -8.11
N GLU A 393 -2.57 32.24 -9.06
CA GLU A 393 -2.93 31.56 -10.31
C GLU A 393 -3.35 30.10 -10.08
N ASN A 394 -2.63 29.36 -9.23
CA ASN A 394 -2.99 27.98 -8.89
C ASN A 394 -4.35 27.91 -8.20
N LEU A 395 -4.64 28.86 -7.30
CA LEU A 395 -5.94 28.97 -6.64
C LEU A 395 -7.06 29.35 -7.60
N LYS A 396 -6.82 30.25 -8.57
CA LYS A 396 -7.79 30.57 -9.62
C LYS A 396 -8.17 29.34 -10.43
N MET A 397 -7.19 28.50 -10.78
CA MET A 397 -7.43 27.26 -11.50
C MET A 397 -8.23 26.28 -10.65
N LEU A 398 -7.81 26.06 -9.39
CA LEU A 398 -8.49 25.14 -8.47
C LEU A 398 -9.95 25.54 -8.21
N PHE A 399 -10.21 26.83 -7.98
CA PHE A 399 -11.55 27.34 -7.67
C PHE A 399 -12.43 27.51 -8.90
N ALA A 400 -11.85 27.58 -10.10
CA ALA A 400 -12.60 27.45 -11.35
C ALA A 400 -12.96 26.00 -11.68
N GLY A 401 -12.21 25.05 -11.13
CA GLY A 401 -12.29 23.64 -11.52
C GLY A 401 -11.45 23.30 -12.76
N ASP A 402 -10.45 24.12 -13.08
CA ASP A 402 -9.49 23.85 -14.16
C ASP A 402 -8.48 22.77 -13.75
N ASN A 403 -7.83 22.13 -14.73
CA ASN A 403 -6.79 21.13 -14.44
C ASN A 403 -5.56 21.80 -13.81
N LEU A 404 -5.29 21.51 -12.53
CA LEU A 404 -4.12 22.01 -11.82
C LEU A 404 -3.05 20.92 -11.70
N SER A 405 -1.78 21.27 -11.97
CA SER A 405 -0.67 20.33 -11.80
C SER A 405 -0.15 20.37 -10.36
N ALA A 406 -0.13 19.22 -9.69
CA ALA A 406 0.28 19.07 -8.30
C ALA A 406 1.48 18.11 -8.18
N ASN A 407 2.46 18.52 -7.37
CA ASN A 407 3.56 17.63 -7.01
C ASN A 407 3.08 16.62 -5.96
N VAL A 408 3.38 15.34 -6.19
CA VAL A 408 3.03 14.25 -5.28
C VAL A 408 4.29 13.47 -4.94
N LYS A 409 4.56 13.25 -3.65
CA LYS A 409 5.77 12.53 -3.22
C LYS A 409 5.84 11.14 -3.85
N ASN A 410 7.01 10.81 -4.41
CA ASN A 410 7.31 9.52 -5.02
C ASN A 410 6.37 9.10 -6.17
N LYS A 411 5.65 10.06 -6.78
CA LYS A 411 4.84 9.85 -7.97
C LYS A 411 5.23 10.91 -9.02
N PRO A 412 4.99 10.65 -10.31
CA PRO A 412 5.01 11.70 -11.33
C PRO A 412 4.06 12.83 -10.93
N GLN A 413 4.31 14.02 -11.48
CA GLN A 413 3.42 15.15 -11.30
C GLN A 413 1.99 14.75 -11.70
N ALA A 414 1.04 15.04 -10.82
CA ALA A 414 -0.32 14.54 -10.94
C ALA A 414 -1.27 15.71 -11.23
N ASN A 415 -2.25 15.47 -12.11
CA ASN A 415 -3.23 16.47 -12.45
C ASN A 415 -4.44 16.38 -11.51
N VAL A 416 -4.66 17.44 -10.74
CA VAL A 416 -5.90 17.67 -10.00
C VAL A 416 -6.97 18.03 -11.03
N LYS A 417 -8.00 17.19 -11.11
CA LYS A 417 -9.18 17.43 -11.94
C LYS A 417 -10.13 18.39 -11.23
N ARG A 418 -11.22 18.73 -11.91
CA ARG A 418 -12.31 19.50 -11.32
C ARG A 418 -12.82 18.79 -10.06
N THR A 419 -12.48 19.33 -8.89
CA THR A 419 -12.86 18.77 -7.59
C THR A 419 -13.44 19.90 -6.74
N PRO A 420 -14.67 19.79 -6.23
CA PRO A 420 -15.30 20.81 -5.40
C PRO A 420 -14.46 21.19 -4.19
N VAL A 421 -14.37 22.50 -3.91
CA VAL A 421 -13.61 23.02 -2.77
C VAL A 421 -14.55 23.68 -1.77
N ILE A 422 -14.47 23.26 -0.51
CA ILE A 422 -15.12 23.93 0.62
C ILE A 422 -14.06 24.59 1.48
N ILE A 423 -14.19 25.89 1.67
CA ILE A 423 -13.31 26.69 2.50
C ILE A 423 -14.04 27.05 3.78
N LEU A 424 -13.41 26.79 4.91
CA LEU A 424 -13.94 27.07 6.23
C LEU A 424 -12.97 28.04 6.92
N SER A 425 -13.41 29.26 7.26
CA SER A 425 -12.53 30.24 7.90
C SER A 425 -13.20 31.06 8.99
N ASN A 426 -12.39 31.46 9.96
CA ASN A 426 -12.77 32.39 11.02
C ASN A 426 -12.82 33.84 10.55
N ASN A 427 -11.96 34.20 9.60
CA ASN A 427 -11.82 35.55 9.07
C ASN A 427 -12.05 35.52 7.57
N GLU A 428 -12.42 36.67 6.99
CA GLU A 428 -12.60 36.75 5.54
C GLU A 428 -11.26 36.59 4.82
N PRO A 429 -11.06 35.53 4.00
CA PRO A 429 -9.82 35.33 3.28
C PRO A 429 -9.62 36.41 2.19
N ALA A 430 -8.37 36.78 1.92
CA ALA A 430 -8.04 37.87 0.99
C ALA A 430 -8.62 37.68 -0.43
N PHE A 431 -8.73 36.44 -0.92
CA PHE A 431 -9.27 36.15 -2.25
C PHE A 431 -10.76 36.49 -2.37
N VAL A 432 -11.53 36.56 -1.28
CA VAL A 432 -12.98 36.87 -1.32
C VAL A 432 -13.23 38.27 -1.88
N ARG A 433 -12.36 39.23 -1.58
CA ARG A 433 -12.45 40.61 -2.09
C ARG A 433 -11.84 40.78 -3.47
N HIS A 434 -11.10 39.79 -3.94
CA HIS A 434 -10.32 39.92 -5.16
C HIS A 434 -11.18 39.59 -6.39
N HIS A 435 -11.35 40.55 -7.29
CA HIS A 435 -12.25 40.47 -8.46
C HIS A 435 -12.10 39.18 -9.28
N ALA A 436 -10.87 38.67 -9.40
CA ALA A 436 -10.62 37.44 -10.14
C ALA A 436 -11.27 36.18 -9.55
N PHE A 437 -11.77 36.19 -8.30
CA PHE A 437 -12.42 35.03 -7.69
C PHE A 437 -13.94 35.11 -7.70
N ARG A 438 -14.52 36.23 -8.16
CA ARG A 438 -15.96 36.50 -8.12
C ARG A 438 -16.82 35.44 -8.82
N ASP A 439 -16.34 34.92 -9.95
CA ASP A 439 -17.06 33.89 -10.71
C ASP A 439 -16.71 32.45 -10.25
N ARG A 440 -15.76 32.32 -9.32
CA ARG A 440 -15.13 31.06 -8.91
C ARG A 440 -15.55 30.60 -7.52
N ILE A 441 -15.97 31.54 -6.68
CA ILE A 441 -16.28 31.32 -5.28
C ILE A 441 -17.64 31.92 -4.97
N VAL A 442 -18.48 31.17 -4.25
CA VAL A 442 -19.63 31.71 -3.53
C VAL A 442 -19.31 31.79 -2.05
N THR A 443 -19.61 32.90 -1.41
CA THR A 443 -19.30 33.14 0.01
C THR A 443 -20.57 33.27 0.83
N TYR A 444 -20.62 32.57 1.96
CA TYR A 444 -21.67 32.69 2.97
C TYR A 444 -21.06 33.10 4.31
N TYR A 445 -21.79 33.96 5.03
CA TYR A 445 -21.40 34.44 6.34
C TYR A 445 -22.29 33.81 7.40
N TRP A 446 -21.68 33.01 8.28
CA TRP A 446 -22.39 32.37 9.38
C TRP A 446 -22.17 33.13 10.68
N LYS A 447 -23.19 33.17 11.52
CA LYS A 447 -23.19 33.75 12.85
C LYS A 447 -22.71 32.72 13.87
N SER A 448 -22.20 33.19 15.01
CA SER A 448 -21.89 32.30 16.13
C SER A 448 -23.14 31.52 16.54
N ALA A 449 -23.00 30.23 16.83
CA ALA A 449 -24.10 29.34 17.23
C ALA A 449 -23.79 28.71 18.59
N PRO A 450 -23.89 29.46 19.71
CA PRO A 450 -23.44 28.99 21.02
C PRO A 450 -24.20 27.77 21.54
N TYR A 451 -25.46 27.59 21.12
CA TYR A 451 -26.30 26.45 21.51
C TYR A 451 -25.72 25.10 21.07
N LEU A 452 -24.89 25.06 20.02
CA LEU A 452 -24.21 23.84 19.59
C LEU A 452 -23.24 23.27 20.63
N LYS A 453 -22.86 24.03 21.66
CA LYS A 453 -22.03 23.54 22.76
C LYS A 453 -22.71 22.44 23.58
N GLU A 454 -24.03 22.37 23.53
CA GLU A 454 -24.84 21.36 24.22
C GLU A 454 -24.78 20.00 23.50
N TYR A 455 -24.37 19.99 22.23
CA TYR A 455 -24.28 18.78 21.43
C TYR A 455 -22.94 18.08 21.66
N ASN A 456 -23.01 16.81 22.05
CA ASN A 456 -21.85 15.98 22.38
C ASN A 456 -21.46 14.97 21.29
N LYS A 457 -22.23 14.91 20.19
CA LYS A 457 -21.99 14.03 19.04
C LYS A 457 -21.99 14.85 17.75
N LYS A 458 -21.58 14.22 16.64
CA LYS A 458 -21.66 14.82 15.29
C LYS A 458 -23.00 14.47 14.62
N PRO A 459 -23.48 15.28 13.67
CA PRO A 459 -24.63 14.88 12.86
C PRO A 459 -24.22 13.71 11.95
N LEU A 460 -25.15 12.77 11.75
CA LEU A 460 -24.93 11.63 10.88
C LEU A 460 -24.71 12.11 9.42
N PRO A 461 -23.70 11.59 8.70
CA PRO A 461 -23.41 12.04 7.34
C PRO A 461 -24.59 11.91 6.36
N LEU A 462 -25.39 10.84 6.48
CA LEU A 462 -26.60 10.65 5.67
C LEU A 462 -27.62 11.77 5.89
N ALA A 463 -27.85 12.15 7.14
CA ALA A 463 -28.80 13.19 7.49
C ALA A 463 -28.33 14.57 7.00
N CYS A 464 -27.02 14.84 7.01
CA CYS A 464 -26.47 16.10 6.49
C CYS A 464 -26.85 16.31 5.01
N ILE A 465 -26.63 15.29 4.16
CA ILE A 465 -26.96 15.37 2.73
C ILE A 465 -28.48 15.31 2.48
N ASN A 466 -29.21 14.46 3.21
CA ASN A 466 -30.66 14.39 3.05
C ASN A 466 -31.34 15.69 3.49
N CYS A 467 -30.79 16.41 4.47
CA CYS A 467 -31.25 17.74 4.86
C CYS A 467 -31.08 18.75 3.72
N LEU A 468 -30.02 18.66 2.92
CA LEU A 468 -29.84 19.49 1.72
C LEU A 468 -30.91 19.20 0.66
N LYS A 469 -31.30 17.93 0.50
CA LYS A 469 -32.33 17.50 -0.47
C LYS A 469 -33.76 17.83 0.00
N LYS A 470 -33.99 17.91 1.31
CA LYS A 470 -35.30 18.17 1.91
C LYS A 470 -35.87 19.50 1.42
N ASN A 471 -37.13 19.47 0.97
CA ASN A 471 -37.88 20.62 0.42
C ASN A 471 -37.34 21.19 -0.91
N LEU A 472 -36.36 20.54 -1.54
CA LEU A 472 -36.05 20.74 -2.95
C LEU A 472 -36.96 19.82 -3.77
N ASN A 473 -38.22 20.24 -3.95
CA ASN A 473 -39.14 19.52 -4.85
C ASN A 473 -38.59 19.57 -6.28
N PHE A 474 -38.45 18.39 -6.90
CA PHE A 474 -38.27 18.15 -8.34
C PHE A 474 -37.17 18.99 -9.03
N PHE A 475 -36.03 18.38 -9.37
CA PHE A 475 -35.26 18.58 -10.62
C PHE A 475 -33.94 17.80 -10.44
N TRP A 476 -34.02 16.49 -10.64
CA TRP A 476 -32.86 15.60 -10.80
C TRP A 476 -32.52 15.38 -12.28
N ASP A 477 -33.07 16.21 -13.17
CA ASP A 477 -32.61 16.25 -14.55
C ASP A 477 -31.55 17.35 -14.68
N PRO A 478 -30.32 17.00 -15.09
CA PRO A 478 -29.33 18.01 -15.45
C PRO A 478 -29.88 18.86 -16.60
N LEU A 479 -29.71 20.18 -16.50
CA LEU A 479 -29.86 21.08 -17.65
C LEU A 479 -28.79 20.79 -18.71
#